data_AF-A0A7S0YVX5-F1
#
_entry.id   AF-A0A7S0YVX5-F1
#
_cell.length_a   1.000
_cell.length_b   1.000
_cell.length_c   1.000
_cell.angle_alpha   90.00
_cell.angle_beta   90.00
_cell.angle_gamma   90.00
#
_symmetry.space_group_name_H-M   'P 1'
#
loop_
_entity.id
_entity.type
_entity.pdbx_description
1 polymer ?
#
loop_
_entity_poly.entity_id
_entity_poly.type
_entity_poly.pdbx_seq_one_letter_code
_entity_poly.pdbx_strand_id
1 'polypeptide(L)'
;GALEGCVEGALIAAHLASPKIPHAYSHAAEAHMRVYPKLKRQHLAMVSVLMSHQGSKHALAASQSTLKLEEVLASPLVAPHTSQLECARRFDGAAALIVSSDSLAANSIAPGPHITGGGEASGAAFLPAGVEDTLR
;
A
#
# COMPACT_ATOMS: atom_id res chain seq x y z
N GLY A 1 -17.10 -23.29 -4.39
CA GLY A 1 -16.83 -22.30 -5.46
C GLY A 1 -16.52 -20.93 -4.88
N ALA A 2 -17.35 -19.92 -5.13
CA ALA A 2 -17.14 -18.56 -4.61
C ALA A 2 -17.46 -18.41 -3.10
N LEU A 3 -18.45 -19.16 -2.61
CA LEU A 3 -18.86 -19.10 -1.20
C LEU A 3 -17.80 -19.68 -0.26
N GLU A 4 -17.16 -20.80 -0.62
CA GLU A 4 -16.07 -21.41 0.17
C GLU A 4 -14.86 -20.46 0.32
N GLY A 5 -14.45 -19.79 -0.77
CA GLY A 5 -13.34 -18.80 -0.71
C GLY A 5 -13.66 -17.58 0.16
N CYS A 6 -14.92 -17.16 0.23
CA CYS A 6 -15.35 -16.10 1.15
C CYS A 6 -15.32 -16.54 2.62
N VAL A 7 -15.66 -17.79 2.94
CA VAL A 7 -15.64 -18.30 4.32
C VAL A 7 -14.20 -18.45 4.82
N GLU A 8 -13.31 -18.96 3.97
CA GLU A 8 -11.87 -19.11 4.28
C GLU A 8 -11.20 -17.76 4.57
N GLY A 9 -11.45 -16.75 3.72
CA GLY A 9 -10.90 -15.40 3.89
C GLY A 9 -11.38 -14.71 5.18
N ALA A 10 -12.60 -14.98 5.63
CA ALA A 10 -13.14 -14.45 6.89
C ALA A 10 -12.52 -15.13 8.13
N LEU A 11 -12.21 -16.42 8.07
CA LEU A 11 -11.56 -17.19 9.14
C LEU A 11 -10.11 -16.75 9.39
N ILE A 12 -9.40 -16.30 8.36
CA ILE A 12 -8.01 -15.82 8.45
C ILE A 12 -7.95 -14.39 8.96
N ALA A 13 -8.89 -13.53 8.55
CA ALA A 13 -9.08 -12.21 9.11
C ALA A 13 -9.26 -12.22 10.64
N ALA A 14 -9.86 -13.30 11.16
CA ALA A 14 -10.05 -13.53 12.59
C ALA A 14 -8.74 -13.91 13.32
N HIS A 15 -7.77 -14.53 12.63
CA HIS A 15 -6.51 -14.99 13.21
C HIS A 15 -5.35 -14.00 13.13
N LEU A 16 -5.44 -12.94 12.31
CA LEU A 16 -4.41 -11.91 12.25
C LEU A 16 -4.34 -11.12 13.56
N ALA A 17 -3.13 -11.02 14.11
CA ALA A 17 -2.85 -10.18 15.27
C ALA A 17 -3.13 -8.70 14.96
N SER A 18 -3.55 -7.95 15.98
CA SER A 18 -3.71 -6.50 15.83
C SER A 18 -2.35 -5.79 15.89
N PRO A 19 -2.11 -4.75 15.07
CA PRO A 19 -3.03 -4.18 14.08
C PRO A 19 -3.12 -5.03 12.80
N LYS A 20 -4.35 -5.36 12.39
CA LYS A 20 -4.62 -6.40 11.38
C LYS A 20 -4.06 -6.10 9.99
N ILE A 21 -4.21 -4.86 9.52
CA ILE A 21 -3.76 -4.47 8.17
C ILE A 21 -2.23 -4.52 8.06
N PRO A 22 -1.44 -3.92 8.98
CA PRO A 22 0.01 -4.12 8.97
C PRO A 22 0.46 -5.58 9.04
N HIS A 23 -0.23 -6.41 9.84
CA HIS A 23 0.07 -7.85 9.89
C HIS A 23 -0.22 -8.54 8.56
N ALA A 24 -1.37 -8.26 7.92
CA ALA A 24 -1.71 -8.82 6.61
C ALA A 24 -0.62 -8.52 5.56
N TYR A 25 -0.18 -7.27 5.45
CA TYR A 25 0.88 -6.88 4.52
C TYR A 25 2.26 -7.40 4.94
N SER A 26 2.51 -7.60 6.24
CA SER A 26 3.73 -8.26 6.73
C SER A 26 3.81 -9.72 6.28
N HIS A 27 2.69 -10.45 6.29
CA HIS A 27 2.62 -11.81 5.75
C HIS A 27 2.83 -11.82 4.23
N ALA A 28 2.25 -10.85 3.51
CA ALA A 28 2.50 -10.67 2.08
C ALA A 28 4.00 -10.47 1.79
N ALA A 29 4.65 -9.62 2.60
CA ALA A 29 6.07 -9.32 2.47
C ALA A 29 6.94 -10.56 2.74
N GLU A 30 6.61 -11.34 3.76
CA GLU A 30 7.28 -12.61 4.07
C GLU A 30 7.18 -13.59 2.89
N ALA A 31 5.96 -13.79 2.38
CA ALA A 31 5.72 -14.67 1.25
C ALA A 31 6.49 -14.21 0.00
N HIS A 32 6.51 -12.90 -0.26
CA HIS A 32 7.25 -12.33 -1.37
C HIS A 32 8.78 -12.48 -1.21
N MET A 33 9.32 -12.29 0.00
CA MET A 33 10.74 -12.51 0.30
C MET A 33 11.15 -13.98 0.16
N ARG A 34 10.25 -14.92 0.45
CA ARG A 34 10.49 -16.36 0.27
C ARG A 34 10.52 -16.76 -1.21
N VAL A 35 9.57 -16.25 -2.00
CA VAL A 35 9.49 -16.51 -3.46
C VAL A 35 10.63 -15.83 -4.23
N TYR A 36 11.05 -14.65 -3.77
CA TYR A 36 12.13 -13.88 -4.38
C TYR A 36 13.31 -13.69 -3.41
N PRO A 37 14.24 -14.66 -3.28
CA PRO A 37 15.30 -14.64 -2.28
C PRO A 37 16.28 -13.45 -2.34
N LYS A 38 16.31 -12.73 -3.47
CA LYS A 38 17.09 -11.49 -3.62
C LYS A 38 16.44 -10.29 -2.92
N LEU A 39 15.15 -10.36 -2.62
CA LEU A 39 14.44 -9.34 -1.86
C LEU A 39 14.81 -9.46 -0.38
N LYS A 40 15.35 -8.38 0.17
CA LYS A 40 15.79 -8.32 1.57
C LYS A 40 14.93 -7.33 2.33
N ARG A 41 14.89 -7.48 3.65
CA ARG A 41 14.17 -6.58 4.58
C ARG A 41 14.48 -5.09 4.33
N GLN A 42 15.75 -4.77 4.04
CA GLN A 42 16.20 -3.41 3.72
C GLN A 42 15.56 -2.84 2.44
N HIS A 43 15.27 -3.67 1.44
CA HIS A 43 14.65 -3.21 0.18
C HIS A 43 13.21 -2.76 0.42
N LEU A 44 12.49 -3.39 1.36
CA LEU A 44 11.17 -2.93 1.80
C LEU A 44 11.27 -1.57 2.51
N ALA A 45 12.21 -1.42 3.45
CA ALA A 45 12.42 -0.18 4.19
C ALA A 45 12.86 1.00 3.30
N MET A 46 13.55 0.73 2.19
CA MET A 46 13.95 1.75 1.21
C MET A 46 12.76 2.47 0.58
N VAL A 47 11.56 1.86 0.55
CA VAL A 47 10.35 2.52 0.05
C VAL A 47 10.04 3.78 0.86
N SER A 48 10.09 3.71 2.19
CA SER A 48 9.87 4.88 3.06
C SER A 48 10.92 5.97 2.88
N VAL A 49 12.19 5.58 2.67
CA VAL A 49 13.28 6.52 2.37
C VAL A 49 12.97 7.28 1.08
N LEU A 50 12.63 6.56 0.00
CA LEU A 50 12.28 7.17 -1.27
C LEU A 50 11.04 8.07 -1.15
N MET A 51 9.99 7.61 -0.48
CA MET A 51 8.75 8.38 -0.32
C MET A 51 8.97 9.63 0.53
N SER A 52 9.80 9.56 1.58
CA SER A 52 10.17 10.75 2.37
C SER A 52 10.98 11.77 1.56
N HIS A 53 11.80 11.31 0.61
CA HIS A 53 12.53 12.19 -0.31
C HIS A 53 11.62 12.87 -1.33
N GLN A 54 10.55 12.21 -1.79
CA GLN A 54 9.53 12.88 -2.62
C GLN A 54 8.68 13.83 -1.78
N GLY A 55 8.30 13.42 -0.57
CA GLY A 55 7.54 14.23 0.39
C GLY A 55 8.27 15.53 0.77
N SER A 56 9.59 15.49 0.94
CA SER A 56 10.39 16.69 1.28
C SER A 56 10.33 17.80 0.24
N LYS A 57 9.96 17.48 -1.00
CA LYS A 57 9.82 18.43 -2.11
C LYS A 57 8.39 18.91 -2.32
N HIS A 58 7.41 18.35 -1.59
CA HIS A 58 6.00 18.60 -1.82
C HIS A 58 5.40 19.45 -0.69
N ALA A 59 4.92 20.64 -1.03
CA ALA A 59 4.42 21.62 -0.04
C ALA A 59 3.28 21.08 0.84
N LEU A 60 2.42 20.23 0.30
CA LEU A 60 1.28 19.62 1.03
C LEU A 60 1.63 18.30 1.74
N ALA A 61 2.88 17.84 1.73
CA ALA A 61 3.24 16.61 2.43
C ALA A 61 3.14 16.77 3.95
N ALA A 62 2.73 15.71 4.65
CA ALA A 62 2.61 15.71 6.10
C ALA A 62 3.95 15.92 6.83
N SER A 63 5.08 15.67 6.17
CA SER A 63 6.41 16.02 6.65
C SER A 63 7.29 16.40 5.46
N GLN A 64 8.14 17.42 5.66
CA GLN A 64 9.14 17.85 4.69
C GLN A 64 10.55 17.27 5.00
N SER A 65 10.66 16.38 5.98
CA SER A 65 11.93 15.72 6.36
C SER A 65 12.19 14.45 5.55
N THR A 66 13.43 14.23 5.13
CA THR A 66 13.87 12.95 4.56
C THR A 66 14.28 11.96 5.66
N LEU A 67 13.88 10.69 5.52
CA LEU A 67 14.30 9.58 6.37
C LEU A 67 15.54 8.90 5.80
N LYS A 68 16.39 8.37 6.67
CA LYS A 68 17.48 7.47 6.32
C LYS A 68 17.06 6.01 6.53
N LEU A 69 17.76 5.08 5.87
CA LEU A 69 17.41 3.66 5.92
C LEU A 69 17.54 3.08 7.34
N GLU A 70 18.58 3.47 8.05
CA GLU A 70 18.84 3.09 9.44
C GLU A 70 17.73 3.58 10.38
N GLU A 71 17.17 4.77 10.15
CA GLU A 71 16.07 5.31 10.95
C GLU A 71 14.79 4.49 10.75
N VAL A 72 14.50 4.10 9.50
CA VAL A 72 13.34 3.26 9.20
C VAL A 72 13.49 1.88 9.85
N LEU A 73 14.65 1.23 9.66
CA LEU A 73 14.91 -0.11 10.23
C LEU A 73 14.96 -0.12 11.76
N ALA A 74 15.39 0.97 12.38
CA ALA A 74 15.43 1.10 13.84
C ALA A 74 14.09 1.55 14.45
N SER A 75 13.11 1.95 13.62
CA SER A 75 11.80 2.37 14.12
C SER A 75 11.02 1.19 14.73
N PRO A 76 10.09 1.44 15.68
CA PRO A 76 9.36 0.37 16.37
C PRO A 76 8.71 -0.60 15.39
N LEU A 77 8.83 -1.91 15.65
CA LEU A 77 8.14 -2.92 14.86
C LEU A 77 6.62 -2.85 15.10
N VAL A 78 5.86 -2.87 14.01
CA VAL A 78 4.39 -2.96 14.03
C VAL A 78 3.94 -4.38 13.71
N ALA A 79 4.70 -5.09 12.87
CA ALA A 79 4.54 -6.50 12.52
C ALA A 79 5.93 -7.09 12.15
N PRO A 80 6.11 -8.43 12.05
CA PRO A 80 7.42 -9.06 11.88
C PRO A 80 8.30 -8.49 10.75
N HIS A 81 7.69 -8.09 9.62
CA HIS A 81 8.38 -7.52 8.46
C HIS A 81 8.03 -6.06 8.17
N THR A 82 7.40 -5.35 9.12
CA THR A 82 6.92 -3.98 8.94
C THR A 82 7.20 -3.13 10.18
N SER A 83 7.99 -2.07 10.03
CA SER A 83 8.25 -1.07 11.06
C SER A 83 7.29 0.13 10.98
N GLN A 84 7.27 0.96 12.03
CA GLN A 84 6.34 2.08 12.15
C GLN A 84 6.53 3.11 11.03
N LEU A 85 7.77 3.37 10.60
CA LEU A 85 8.05 4.33 9.53
C LEU A 85 7.75 3.78 8.12
N GLU A 86 7.37 2.51 8.00
CA GLU A 86 6.83 1.90 6.76
C GLU A 86 5.31 1.97 6.66
N CYS A 87 4.64 2.28 7.76
CA CYS A 87 3.18 2.41 7.76
C CYS A 87 2.74 3.75 7.12
N ALA A 88 1.60 3.71 6.42
CA ALA A 88 0.97 4.91 5.89
C ALA A 88 0.71 5.93 7.01
N ARG A 89 0.98 7.21 6.71
CA ARG A 89 0.79 8.30 7.65
C ARG A 89 -0.70 8.60 7.78
N ARG A 90 -1.20 8.64 9.02
CA ARG A 90 -2.55 9.14 9.31
C ARG A 90 -2.59 10.63 9.01
N PHE A 91 -3.59 11.07 8.26
CA PHE A 91 -3.76 12.45 7.85
C PHE A 91 -5.23 12.76 7.59
N ASP A 92 -5.65 13.98 7.91
CA ASP A 92 -6.99 14.48 7.59
C ASP A 92 -6.93 15.33 6.32
N GLY A 93 -7.80 15.09 5.35
CA GLY A 93 -7.80 15.85 4.11
C GLY A 93 -8.97 15.51 3.18
N ALA A 94 -9.17 16.33 2.15
CA ALA A 94 -10.17 16.14 1.11
C ALA A 94 -9.60 16.54 -0.26
N ALA A 95 -10.11 15.90 -1.32
CA ALA A 95 -9.82 16.25 -2.70
C ALA A 95 -11.12 16.14 -3.53
N ALA A 96 -11.25 16.98 -4.56
CA ALA A 96 -12.39 16.96 -5.47
C ALA A 96 -11.89 17.03 -6.92
N LEU A 97 -12.53 16.27 -7.80
CA LEU A 97 -12.28 16.27 -9.24
C LEU A 97 -13.60 16.54 -9.96
N ILE A 98 -13.58 17.45 -10.93
CA ILE A 98 -14.70 17.68 -11.85
C ILE A 98 -14.34 17.00 -13.16
N VAL A 99 -15.12 15.99 -13.54
CA VAL A 99 -14.93 15.24 -14.77
C VAL A 99 -16.07 15.57 -15.72
N SER A 100 -15.74 15.79 -16.99
CA SER A 100 -16.71 16.11 -18.04
C SER A 100 -16.34 15.39 -19.35
N SER A 101 -17.28 15.34 -20.29
CA SER A 101 -16.97 14.96 -21.67
C SER A 101 -16.06 16.00 -22.33
N ASP A 102 -15.32 15.59 -23.37
CA ASP A 102 -14.46 16.48 -24.16
C ASP A 102 -15.22 17.69 -24.72
N SER A 103 -16.45 17.47 -25.21
CA SER A 103 -17.31 18.53 -25.74
C SER A 103 -17.63 19.61 -24.71
N LEU A 104 -17.79 19.23 -23.44
CA LEU A 104 -18.03 20.17 -22.34
C LEU A 104 -16.72 20.79 -21.85
N ALA A 105 -15.64 19.98 -21.79
CA ALA A 105 -14.31 20.43 -21.40
C ALA A 105 -13.74 21.48 -22.37
N ALA A 106 -14.12 21.45 -23.65
CA ALA A 106 -13.73 22.45 -24.65
C ALA A 106 -14.14 23.88 -24.28
N ASN A 107 -15.18 24.03 -23.44
CA ASN A 107 -15.64 25.32 -22.92
C ASN A 107 -15.10 25.63 -21.51
N SER A 108 -14.21 24.79 -20.97
CA SER A 108 -13.61 25.00 -19.65
C SER A 108 -12.57 26.12 -19.68
N ILE A 109 -12.56 26.92 -18.61
CA ILE A 109 -11.53 27.94 -18.37
C ILE A 109 -10.16 27.34 -18.03
N ALA A 110 -10.12 26.06 -17.67
CA ALA A 110 -8.92 25.30 -17.34
C ALA A 110 -9.10 23.84 -17.77
N PRO A 111 -8.78 23.48 -19.03
CA PRO A 111 -8.85 22.09 -19.47
C PRO A 111 -7.84 21.25 -18.70
N GLY A 112 -8.33 20.20 -18.02
CA GLY A 112 -7.52 19.24 -17.30
C GLY A 112 -6.95 18.14 -18.20
N PRO A 113 -6.18 17.20 -17.64
CA PRO A 113 -5.70 16.04 -18.38
C PRO A 113 -6.87 15.13 -18.83
N HIS A 114 -6.70 14.42 -19.95
CA HIS A 114 -7.69 13.46 -20.47
C HIS A 114 -7.53 12.10 -19.77
N ILE A 115 -8.62 11.52 -19.29
CA ILE A 115 -8.70 10.13 -18.81
C ILE A 115 -8.75 9.17 -20.02
N THR A 116 -7.63 8.55 -20.36
CA THR A 116 -7.52 7.67 -21.55
C THR A 116 -8.10 6.27 -21.36
N GLY A 117 -8.37 5.86 -20.13
CA GLY A 117 -8.97 4.56 -19.80
C GLY A 117 -8.93 4.26 -18.30
N GLY A 118 -9.67 3.23 -17.90
CA GLY A 118 -9.71 2.71 -16.52
C GLY A 118 -10.03 1.21 -16.52
N GLY A 119 -9.48 0.49 -15.53
CA GLY A 119 -9.71 -0.94 -15.37
C GLY A 119 -9.61 -1.33 -13.91
N GLU A 120 -10.45 -2.27 -13.49
CA GLU A 120 -10.58 -2.69 -12.09
C GLU A 120 -10.56 -4.22 -12.00
N ALA A 121 -9.95 -4.73 -10.93
CA ALA A 121 -9.94 -6.14 -10.57
C ALA A 121 -9.96 -6.26 -9.05
N SER A 122 -10.56 -7.34 -8.55
CA SER A 122 -10.74 -7.57 -7.11
C SER A 122 -10.11 -8.90 -6.69
N GLY A 123 -9.58 -8.93 -5.47
CA GLY A 123 -9.04 -10.12 -4.82
C GLY A 123 -9.71 -10.39 -3.47
N ALA A 124 -9.19 -11.38 -2.75
CA ALA A 124 -9.64 -11.67 -1.40
C ALA A 124 -9.36 -10.49 -0.45
N ALA A 125 -10.27 -10.25 0.50
CA ALA A 125 -10.14 -9.17 1.48
C ALA A 125 -8.95 -9.36 2.45
N PHE A 126 -8.54 -10.61 2.66
CA PHE A 126 -7.36 -11.02 3.40
C PHE A 126 -6.65 -12.12 2.63
N LEU A 127 -5.34 -12.24 2.80
CA LEU A 127 -4.60 -13.32 2.15
C LEU A 127 -5.12 -14.68 2.64
N PRO A 128 -5.44 -15.61 1.73
CA PRO A 128 -5.83 -16.96 2.11
C PRO A 128 -4.66 -17.68 2.80
N ALA A 129 -4.97 -18.60 3.71
CA ALA A 129 -3.98 -19.47 4.34
C ALA A 129 -3.37 -20.33 3.24
N GLY A 130 -2.04 -20.48 3.22
CA GLY A 130 -1.39 -21.21 2.14
C GLY A 130 -1.13 -20.39 0.88
N VAL A 131 -1.30 -19.05 0.88
CA VAL A 131 -0.86 -18.20 -0.25
C VAL A 131 0.64 -18.33 -0.55
N GLU A 132 1.39 -18.89 0.41
CA GLU A 132 2.76 -19.39 0.23
C GLU A 132 2.93 -20.24 -1.02
N ASP A 133 1.94 -21.09 -1.27
CA ASP A 133 2.00 -22.20 -2.21
C ASP A 133 1.45 -21.82 -3.59
N THR A 134 0.67 -20.73 -3.68
CA THR A 134 0.08 -20.22 -4.93
C THR A 134 0.94 -19.18 -5.64
N LEU A 135 1.99 -18.66 -4.99
CA LEU A 135 2.96 -17.74 -5.60
C LEU A 135 4.13 -18.45 -6.32
N ARG A 136 4.01 -19.77 -6.55
CA ARG A 136 4.98 -20.56 -7.31
C ARG A 136 4.73 -20.50 -8.81
#